data_AF-A0AA40ZV24-F1
#
_entry.id   AF-A0AA40ZV24-F1
#
_cell.length_a   1.000
_cell.length_b   1.000
_cell.length_c   1.000
_cell.angle_alpha   90.00
_cell.angle_beta   90.00
_cell.angle_gamma   90.00
#
_symmetry.space_group_name_H-M   'P 1'
#
loop_
_entity.id
_entity.type
_entity.pdbx_description
1 polymer ?
#
loop_
_entity_poly.entity_id
_entity_poly.type
_entity_poly.pdbx_seq_one_letter_code
_entity_poly.pdbx_strand_id
1 'polypeptide(L)'
;MNKKLIYGFAIIAGLASCNDDYTDWSSPQSNSEHEAVEKFTLTVQPAVETIDFATETAESIQLFSTNLESGQTNSFALTLSAEDIVETVVLTAAADGTVVSAELQDAVATIYGKAPVERTLNVKVAADVMITTEDGKIVAKKEADPFSLKITLDAPQISEHYYLIGAPSSWEITDTSLSFSHSGKNVYDDPVFTCTFPVEDGEIWFAITDDITLEKADWDYAFGCAEGNGANGMEGKLKRRSELTDDGSWKVMVDGDAKFIKVTINMMEYSYSIEKLNFAEYIYEVGNNNGWGTGYALQGPNFNGKYYGAMYLVSGFKFRSNVDNWDGSGNWGLNSNNDEGILVNDGMSGNISVPADGHYMIEVNLVYMTYTLTPFAQLGIIGDGQPGGWDSDTPLTYDEVEKCWKATNVQLVAGKSIKFRTVGTWDVVNIGGSSLSNLTFNSQDNIPVEKDGTFTVKLYLETQGAPYVTLTEE
;
A
#
# COMPACT_ATOMS: atom_id res chain seq x y z
N MET A 1 -22.91 46.68 15.09
CA MET A 1 -23.29 47.99 15.66
C MET A 1 -22.02 48.72 16.05
N ASN A 2 -21.70 49.85 15.39
CA ASN A 2 -21.91 51.22 15.90
C ASN A 2 -21.14 51.49 17.20
N LYS A 3 -19.95 52.12 17.19
CA LYS A 3 -19.56 53.51 16.81
C LYS A 3 -19.53 54.47 18.01
N LYS A 4 -18.29 54.94 18.30
CA LYS A 4 -17.86 56.32 18.65
C LYS A 4 -18.59 57.12 19.75
N LEU A 5 -17.79 57.75 20.62
CA LEU A 5 -17.64 59.21 20.90
C LEU A 5 -16.55 59.31 22.01
N ILE A 6 -15.41 60.00 21.91
CA ILE A 6 -15.14 61.43 21.70
C ILE A 6 -16.00 62.33 22.60
N TYR A 7 -15.38 62.90 23.64
CA TYR A 7 -15.50 64.30 24.06
C TYR A 7 -14.33 64.65 24.99
N GLY A 8 -13.83 65.88 24.92
CA GLY A 8 -12.99 66.49 25.94
C GLY A 8 -13.30 67.98 26.01
N PHE A 9 -12.87 68.67 27.08
CA PHE A 9 -12.29 70.02 27.01
C PHE A 9 -11.69 70.47 28.37
N ALA A 10 -10.76 71.42 28.27
CA ALA A 10 -9.82 71.92 29.28
C ALA A 10 -10.36 72.53 30.59
N ILE A 11 -9.47 72.60 31.59
CA ILE A 11 -9.42 73.67 32.61
C ILE A 11 -7.97 74.19 32.69
N ILE A 12 -7.80 75.48 33.01
CA ILE A 12 -6.56 76.28 32.86
C ILE A 12 -6.06 76.87 34.19
N ALA A 13 -4.73 77.02 34.28
CA ALA A 13 -3.92 77.96 35.10
C ALA A 13 -3.69 77.75 36.61
N GLY A 14 -2.39 77.77 36.94
CA GLY A 14 -1.77 78.27 38.18
C GLY A 14 -0.30 78.63 37.86
N LEU A 15 0.16 79.85 38.18
CA LEU A 15 1.42 80.43 37.70
C LEU A 15 2.40 80.79 38.84
N ALA A 16 3.66 81.08 38.42
CA ALA A 16 4.80 81.67 39.15
C ALA A 16 5.77 80.67 39.85
N SER A 17 7.11 80.83 39.77
CA SER A 17 7.93 81.93 39.21
C SER A 17 9.29 81.47 38.66
N CYS A 18 9.75 82.17 37.60
CA CYS A 18 11.11 82.59 37.20
C CYS A 18 12.33 82.05 37.99
N ASN A 19 13.51 81.78 37.39
CA ASN A 19 14.03 81.95 36.01
C ASN A 19 15.32 81.05 35.89
N ASP A 20 16.21 81.04 34.87
CA ASP A 20 16.52 81.83 33.66
C ASP A 20 16.86 80.88 32.46
N ASP A 21 17.18 81.44 31.28
CA ASP A 21 17.98 80.90 30.16
C ASP A 21 17.87 79.40 29.76
N TYR A 22 16.84 79.11 28.96
CA TYR A 22 16.83 77.96 28.04
C TYR A 22 17.08 78.44 26.60
N THR A 23 18.33 78.39 26.14
CA THR A 23 18.65 78.55 24.71
C THR A 23 18.57 77.20 24.00
N ASP A 24 17.59 77.11 23.10
CA ASP A 24 17.50 76.19 21.96
C ASP A 24 17.68 74.68 22.22
N TRP A 25 16.59 74.04 22.66
CA TRP A 25 16.37 72.59 22.55
C TRP A 25 15.43 72.27 21.36
N SER A 26 15.36 73.14 20.33
CA SER A 26 14.43 72.96 19.21
C SER A 26 14.95 72.04 18.10
N SER A 27 16.20 71.60 18.20
CA SER A 27 16.70 70.42 17.48
C SER A 27 16.20 69.15 18.19
N PRO A 28 15.33 68.31 17.60
CA PRO A 28 15.14 66.96 18.10
C PRO A 28 16.49 66.24 18.05
N GLN A 29 16.85 65.50 19.10
CA GLN A 29 17.91 64.51 18.97
C GLN A 29 17.43 63.42 18.00
N SER A 30 17.81 63.54 16.73
CA SER A 30 17.71 62.44 15.79
C SER A 30 18.81 61.43 16.14
N ASN A 31 18.42 60.28 16.68
CA ASN A 31 19.30 59.12 16.61
C ASN A 31 19.56 58.82 15.13
N SER A 32 20.82 58.88 14.69
CA SER A 32 21.24 58.57 13.33
C SER A 32 21.26 57.06 13.03
N GLU A 33 20.56 56.25 13.83
CA GLU A 33 20.46 54.80 13.72
C GLU A 33 19.96 54.35 12.33
N HIS A 34 19.15 55.16 11.66
CA HIS A 34 18.61 54.82 10.34
C HIS A 34 19.60 54.93 9.18
N GLU A 35 20.69 55.70 9.30
CA GLU A 35 21.68 55.84 8.21
C GLU A 35 22.72 54.71 8.18
N ALA A 36 22.89 53.94 9.27
CA ALA A 36 23.87 52.85 9.33
C ALA A 36 23.36 51.55 8.67
N VAL A 37 22.05 51.31 8.67
CA VAL A 37 21.45 50.06 8.19
C VAL A 37 21.40 49.98 6.66
N GLU A 38 21.24 51.11 5.97
CA GLU A 38 21.16 51.17 4.49
C GLU A 38 22.54 51.11 3.79
N LYS A 39 23.65 51.32 4.50
CA LYS A 39 24.99 51.52 3.89
C LYS A 39 25.80 50.25 3.57
N PHE A 40 25.24 49.06 3.79
CA PHE A 40 25.97 47.80 3.61
C PHE A 40 25.14 46.77 2.84
N THR A 41 25.72 46.27 1.75
CA THR A 41 25.11 45.30 0.85
C THR A 41 25.60 43.89 1.20
N LEU A 42 24.67 42.93 1.26
CA LEU A 42 25.02 41.51 1.17
C LEU A 42 24.89 41.11 -0.29
N THR A 43 26.00 40.71 -0.90
CA THR A 43 26.00 40.11 -2.25
C THR A 43 26.48 38.68 -2.18
N VAL A 44 25.86 37.81 -2.96
CA VAL A 44 26.29 36.42 -3.16
C VAL A 44 26.73 36.25 -4.61
N GLN A 45 27.68 35.35 -4.82
CA GLN A 45 28.09 34.89 -6.15
C GLN A 45 28.00 33.36 -6.14
N PRO A 46 27.10 32.74 -6.93
CA PRO A 46 27.00 31.29 -7.02
C PRO A 46 28.35 30.67 -7.34
N ALA A 47 28.72 29.63 -6.59
CA ALA A 47 29.96 28.87 -6.78
C ALA A 47 29.73 27.64 -7.67
N VAL A 48 28.48 27.19 -7.80
CA VAL A 48 28.04 26.07 -8.63
C VAL A 48 26.66 26.39 -9.23
N GLU A 49 26.46 26.04 -10.50
CA GLU A 49 25.18 26.20 -11.20
C GLU A 49 24.38 24.87 -11.30
N THR A 50 25.08 23.73 -11.31
CA THR A 50 24.51 22.39 -11.40
C THR A 50 25.22 21.41 -10.46
N ILE A 51 24.45 20.60 -9.72
CA ILE A 51 24.94 19.49 -8.90
C ILE A 51 24.28 18.19 -9.41
N ASP A 52 25.07 17.14 -9.59
CA ASP A 52 24.59 15.80 -9.88
C ASP A 52 25.13 14.84 -8.82
N PHE A 53 24.26 14.44 -7.88
CA PHE A 53 24.63 13.61 -6.74
C PHE A 53 25.05 12.19 -7.14
N ALA A 54 24.76 11.72 -8.36
CA ALA A 54 25.30 10.45 -8.85
C ALA A 54 26.82 10.49 -9.08
N THR A 55 27.44 11.68 -9.05
CA THR A 55 28.89 11.88 -9.19
C THR A 55 29.50 12.76 -8.09
N GLU A 56 28.73 13.67 -7.49
CA GLU A 56 29.17 14.49 -6.37
C GLU A 56 29.12 13.68 -5.06
N THR A 57 30.25 13.62 -4.37
CA THR A 57 30.48 12.76 -3.19
C THR A 57 31.00 13.51 -1.97
N ALA A 58 31.15 14.83 -2.06
CA ALA A 58 31.51 15.66 -0.91
C ALA A 58 30.41 15.64 0.17
N GLU A 59 30.80 15.54 1.44
CA GLU A 59 29.87 15.64 2.59
C GLU A 59 29.20 17.02 2.69
N SER A 60 29.81 18.04 2.07
CA SER A 60 29.33 19.42 2.05
C SER A 60 29.77 20.16 0.78
N ILE A 61 28.89 20.99 0.22
CA ILE A 61 29.12 21.70 -1.05
C ILE A 61 29.03 23.21 -0.82
N GLN A 62 30.00 23.97 -1.35
CA GLN A 62 29.94 25.43 -1.38
C GLN A 62 28.98 25.88 -2.48
N LEU A 63 27.81 26.42 -2.11
CA LEU A 63 26.80 26.86 -3.08
C LEU A 63 27.07 28.26 -3.63
N PHE A 64 27.63 29.13 -2.79
CA PHE A 64 27.96 30.51 -3.14
C PHE A 64 29.17 30.98 -2.34
N SER A 65 29.81 32.03 -2.85
CA SER A 65 30.70 32.88 -2.05
C SER A 65 29.97 34.17 -1.68
N THR A 66 30.40 34.82 -0.61
CA THR A 66 29.77 36.04 -0.09
C THR A 66 30.72 37.23 -0.16
N ASN A 67 30.15 38.40 -0.44
CA ASN A 67 30.83 39.66 -0.23
C ASN A 67 29.91 40.57 0.60
N LEU A 68 30.41 40.91 1.79
CA LEU A 68 29.74 41.71 2.80
C LEU A 68 30.64 42.90 3.14
N GLU A 69 30.19 44.09 2.78
CA GLU A 69 31.00 45.32 2.83
C GLU A 69 31.37 45.75 4.27
N SER A 70 30.56 45.36 5.26
CA SER A 70 30.83 45.54 6.69
C SER A 70 29.97 44.61 7.54
N GLY A 71 30.48 44.26 8.72
CA GLY A 71 29.84 43.34 9.67
C GLY A 71 30.32 41.89 9.51
N GLN A 72 29.73 41.00 10.30
CA GLN A 72 30.05 39.58 10.34
C GLN A 72 28.77 38.76 10.54
N THR A 73 28.70 37.60 9.91
CA THR A 73 27.74 36.53 10.23
C THR A 73 28.49 35.21 10.33
N ASN A 74 27.95 34.26 11.09
CA ASN A 74 28.47 32.90 11.21
C ASN A 74 27.76 31.90 10.29
N SER A 75 26.60 32.26 9.73
CA SER A 75 25.77 31.41 8.90
C SER A 75 24.81 32.22 8.02
N PHE A 76 24.19 31.53 7.06
CA PHE A 76 23.12 32.05 6.21
C PHE A 76 21.92 31.10 6.26
N ALA A 77 20.70 31.66 6.28
CA ALA A 77 19.47 30.92 6.04
C ALA A 77 19.18 30.91 4.53
N LEU A 78 19.05 29.72 3.97
CA LEU A 78 18.76 29.48 2.56
C LEU A 78 17.31 29.02 2.45
N THR A 79 16.42 29.86 1.90
CA THR A 79 15.07 29.40 1.55
C THR A 79 15.10 28.82 0.15
N LEU A 80 14.97 27.50 0.07
CA LEU A 80 14.83 26.74 -1.17
C LEU A 80 13.36 26.70 -1.58
N SER A 81 13.11 26.93 -2.85
CA SER A 81 11.78 27.04 -3.44
C SER A 81 11.80 26.59 -4.90
N ALA A 82 10.65 26.26 -5.45
CA ALA A 82 10.49 25.83 -6.84
C ALA A 82 9.35 26.59 -7.51
N GLU A 83 9.40 26.74 -8.84
CA GLU A 83 8.27 27.29 -9.60
C GLU A 83 7.09 26.30 -9.57
N ASP A 84 5.87 26.85 -9.46
CA ASP A 84 4.59 26.12 -9.33
C ASP A 84 4.47 25.11 -8.17
N ILE A 85 5.43 25.06 -7.24
CA ILE A 85 5.40 24.23 -6.03
C ILE A 85 5.31 25.14 -4.79
N VAL A 86 4.33 24.85 -3.93
CA VAL A 86 4.06 25.64 -2.71
C VAL A 86 5.04 25.33 -1.58
N GLU A 87 5.60 24.12 -1.58
CA GLU A 87 6.52 23.64 -0.54
C GLU A 87 7.87 24.38 -0.60
N THR A 88 8.39 24.77 0.57
CA THR A 88 9.69 25.46 0.69
C THR A 88 10.45 24.93 1.88
N VAL A 89 11.75 24.69 1.72
CA VAL A 89 12.63 24.19 2.79
C VAL A 89 13.66 25.26 3.15
N VAL A 90 13.95 25.41 4.44
CA VAL A 90 14.99 26.32 4.93
C VAL A 90 16.20 25.52 5.39
N LEU A 91 17.34 25.73 4.74
CA LEU A 91 18.64 25.17 5.14
C LEU A 91 19.53 26.22 5.80
N THR A 92 20.57 25.76 6.49
CA THR A 92 21.63 26.63 7.03
C THR A 92 22.92 26.41 6.25
N ALA A 93 23.49 27.46 5.66
CA ALA A 93 24.86 27.44 5.16
C ALA A 93 25.83 28.02 6.21
N ALA A 94 27.06 27.52 6.22
CA ALA A 94 28.16 28.09 6.98
C ALA A 94 28.59 29.49 6.42
N ALA A 95 29.44 30.20 7.15
CA ALA A 95 29.87 31.56 6.81
C ALA A 95 30.57 31.70 5.42
N ASP A 96 31.10 30.60 4.88
CA ASP A 96 31.71 30.50 3.55
C ASP A 96 30.71 30.15 2.42
N GLY A 97 29.43 29.91 2.75
CA GLY A 97 28.37 29.51 1.81
C GLY A 97 28.27 27.99 1.58
N THR A 98 28.93 27.18 2.43
CA THR A 98 28.88 25.72 2.38
C THR A 98 27.64 25.15 3.08
N VAL A 99 26.96 24.19 2.45
CA VAL A 99 25.83 23.42 3.01
C VAL A 99 26.17 21.93 3.15
N VAL A 100 25.50 21.21 4.04
CA VAL A 100 25.61 19.75 4.16
C VAL A 100 24.89 19.08 2.98
N SER A 101 25.57 18.16 2.29
CA SER A 101 25.04 17.52 1.08
C SER A 101 23.81 16.65 1.34
N ALA A 102 23.73 16.00 2.50
CA ALA A 102 22.55 15.23 2.91
C ALA A 102 21.32 16.14 3.12
N GLU A 103 21.48 17.27 3.82
CA GLU A 103 20.40 18.23 4.05
C GLU A 103 19.90 18.86 2.74
N LEU A 104 20.80 19.10 1.78
CA LEU A 104 20.43 19.57 0.44
C LEU A 104 19.63 18.52 -0.34
N GLN A 105 20.01 17.24 -0.27
CA GLN A 105 19.25 16.16 -0.90
C GLN A 105 17.87 15.97 -0.26
N ASP A 106 17.79 15.96 1.08
CA ASP A 106 16.51 15.88 1.81
C ASP A 106 15.58 17.05 1.46
N ALA A 107 16.13 18.27 1.31
CA ALA A 107 15.36 19.44 0.90
C ALA A 107 14.83 19.34 -0.54
N VAL A 108 15.65 18.87 -1.47
CA VAL A 108 15.23 18.63 -2.86
C VAL A 108 14.16 17.54 -2.91
N ALA A 109 14.35 16.44 -2.19
CA ALA A 109 13.39 15.33 -2.11
C ALA A 109 12.05 15.77 -1.49
N THR A 110 12.06 16.68 -0.52
CA THR A 110 10.86 17.27 0.07
C THR A 110 10.08 18.13 -0.93
N ILE A 111 10.77 18.90 -1.78
CA ILE A 111 10.15 19.82 -2.74
C ILE A 111 9.69 19.09 -4.02
N TYR A 112 10.50 18.16 -4.54
CA TYR A 112 10.33 17.57 -5.88
C TYR A 112 10.09 16.05 -5.91
N GLY A 113 10.11 15.38 -4.76
CA GLY A 113 10.22 13.91 -4.68
C GLY A 113 11.65 13.43 -5.01
N LYS A 114 11.89 12.12 -4.83
CA LYS A 114 13.23 11.51 -4.93
C LYS A 114 13.66 11.13 -6.36
N ALA A 115 12.88 11.49 -7.37
CA ALA A 115 13.15 11.05 -8.75
C ALA A 115 14.48 11.65 -9.28
N PRO A 116 15.36 10.84 -9.90
CA PRO A 116 16.67 11.24 -10.44
C PRO A 116 16.51 12.00 -11.77
N VAL A 117 15.90 13.19 -11.70
CA VAL A 117 15.62 14.08 -12.83
C VAL A 117 16.14 15.46 -12.49
N GLU A 118 16.77 16.16 -13.45
CA GLU A 118 17.25 17.53 -13.24
C GLU A 118 16.09 18.45 -12.83
N ARG A 119 16.20 19.06 -11.64
CA ARG A 119 15.27 20.07 -11.10
C ARG A 119 15.98 21.42 -10.99
N THR A 120 15.21 22.52 -11.01
CA THR A 120 15.75 23.87 -10.85
C THR A 120 15.18 24.52 -9.59
N LEU A 121 16.00 24.65 -8.56
CA LEU A 121 15.66 25.37 -7.34
C LEU A 121 15.93 26.87 -7.48
N ASN A 122 15.09 27.68 -6.86
CA ASN A 122 15.32 29.09 -6.56
C ASN A 122 15.78 29.22 -5.10
N VAL A 123 16.99 29.75 -4.91
CA VAL A 123 17.67 29.89 -3.62
C VAL A 123 17.67 31.36 -3.18
N LYS A 124 16.95 31.66 -2.09
CA LYS A 124 17.02 32.97 -1.42
C LYS A 124 17.97 32.89 -0.24
N VAL A 125 18.97 33.77 -0.20
CA VAL A 125 19.98 33.82 0.87
C VAL A 125 19.70 35.01 1.80
N ALA A 126 19.57 34.72 3.10
CA ALA A 126 19.40 35.72 4.15
C ALA A 126 20.39 35.50 5.31
N ALA A 127 20.78 36.55 6.02
CA ALA A 127 21.56 36.44 7.25
C ALA A 127 21.25 37.58 8.23
N ASP A 128 21.40 37.29 9.52
CA ASP A 128 21.45 38.28 10.59
C ASP A 128 22.90 38.75 10.76
N VAL A 129 23.22 39.92 10.21
CA VAL A 129 24.57 40.46 10.18
C VAL A 129 24.83 41.31 11.43
N MET A 130 25.86 40.95 12.20
CA MET A 130 26.35 41.74 13.32
C MET A 130 27.29 42.83 12.83
N ILE A 131 26.94 44.10 13.07
CA ILE A 131 27.73 45.27 12.71
C ILE A 131 28.24 45.93 14.00
N THR A 132 29.52 46.31 14.02
CA THR A 132 30.10 47.09 15.12
C THR A 132 30.17 48.55 14.71
N THR A 133 29.56 49.41 15.52
CA THR A 133 29.49 50.87 15.36
C THR A 133 30.22 51.55 16.53
N GLU A 134 30.42 52.87 16.47
CA GLU A 134 31.03 53.63 17.58
C GLU A 134 30.19 53.56 18.87
N ASP A 135 28.86 53.46 18.75
CA ASP A 135 27.91 53.40 19.87
C ASP A 135 27.62 51.98 20.38
N GLY A 136 28.12 50.93 19.70
CA GLY A 136 27.94 49.54 20.11
C GLY A 136 27.72 48.56 18.95
N LYS A 137 27.18 47.37 19.27
CA LYS A 137 26.88 46.32 18.29
C LYS A 137 25.39 46.30 17.94
N ILE A 138 25.09 46.30 16.64
CA ILE A 138 23.73 46.12 16.11
C ILE A 138 23.66 44.82 15.31
N VAL A 139 22.45 44.28 15.15
CA VAL A 139 22.17 43.14 14.27
C VAL A 139 21.14 43.59 13.24
N ALA A 140 21.43 43.37 11.96
CA ALA A 140 20.55 43.72 10.85
C ALA A 140 20.33 42.51 9.95
N LYS A 141 19.06 42.16 9.69
CA LYS A 141 18.73 41.15 8.68
C LYS A 141 19.07 41.70 7.30
N LYS A 142 19.80 40.93 6.51
CA LYS A 142 20.15 41.20 5.11
C LYS A 142 19.71 40.04 4.24
N GLU A 143 19.25 40.37 3.04
CA GLU A 143 18.86 39.42 2.00
C GLU A 143 19.65 39.78 0.74
N ALA A 144 20.15 38.77 0.03
CA ALA A 144 20.81 38.94 -1.25
C ALA A 144 19.84 38.69 -2.41
N ASP A 145 20.21 39.12 -3.62
CA ASP A 145 19.50 38.70 -4.83
C ASP A 145 19.51 37.15 -4.92
N PRO A 146 18.37 36.51 -5.25
CA PRO A 146 18.28 35.07 -5.35
C PRO A 146 19.02 34.54 -6.57
N PHE A 147 19.42 33.27 -6.51
CA PHE A 147 20.03 32.56 -7.63
C PHE A 147 19.33 31.22 -7.89
N SER A 148 19.50 30.70 -9.10
CA SER A 148 19.00 29.37 -9.49
C SER A 148 20.09 28.32 -9.35
N LEU A 149 19.70 27.12 -8.92
CA LEU A 149 20.59 25.97 -8.77
C LEU A 149 19.92 24.74 -9.38
N LYS A 150 20.58 24.09 -10.34
CA LYS A 150 20.13 22.83 -10.92
C LYS A 150 20.62 21.66 -10.07
N ILE A 151 19.75 20.71 -9.75
CA ILE A 151 20.09 19.52 -8.97
C ILE A 151 19.47 18.27 -9.58
N THR A 152 20.26 17.22 -9.70
CA THR A 152 19.82 15.83 -9.91
C THR A 152 20.17 15.02 -8.65
N LEU A 153 19.20 14.27 -8.11
CA LEU A 153 19.40 13.37 -6.97
C LEU A 153 20.02 12.04 -7.41
N ASP A 154 20.84 11.43 -6.54
CA ASP A 154 21.27 10.04 -6.71
C ASP A 154 20.15 9.09 -6.26
N ALA A 155 19.42 8.56 -7.23
CA ALA A 155 18.36 7.60 -7.02
C ALA A 155 18.27 6.66 -8.23
N PRO A 156 17.80 5.41 -8.05
CA PRO A 156 17.63 4.49 -9.16
C PRO A 156 16.54 4.97 -10.13
N GLN A 157 16.66 4.57 -11.39
CA GLN A 157 15.60 4.73 -12.39
C GLN A 157 14.54 3.66 -12.14
N ILE A 158 13.35 4.06 -11.71
CA ILE A 158 12.23 3.17 -11.43
C ILE A 158 11.17 3.40 -12.50
N SER A 159 10.75 2.31 -13.16
CA SER A 159 9.69 2.31 -14.17
C SER A 159 8.31 2.26 -13.50
N GLU A 160 7.26 2.67 -14.20
CA GLU A 160 5.88 2.64 -13.66
C GLU A 160 5.31 1.21 -13.67
N HIS A 161 5.76 0.37 -14.62
CA HIS A 161 5.31 -1.01 -14.75
C HIS A 161 6.46 -2.01 -14.86
N TYR A 162 6.20 -3.20 -14.30
CA TYR A 162 7.07 -4.37 -14.36
C TYR A 162 6.24 -5.60 -14.74
N TYR A 163 6.88 -6.56 -15.41
CA TYR A 163 6.25 -7.78 -15.90
C TYR A 163 7.17 -8.99 -15.68
N LEU A 164 6.58 -10.15 -15.42
CA LEU A 164 7.29 -11.42 -15.30
C LEU A 164 7.21 -12.19 -16.61
N ILE A 165 8.36 -12.58 -17.13
CA ILE A 165 8.49 -13.42 -18.33
C ILE A 165 9.19 -14.73 -17.98
N GLY A 166 8.96 -15.77 -18.78
CA GLY A 166 9.23 -17.15 -18.39
C GLY A 166 8.05 -17.76 -17.62
N ALA A 167 8.22 -18.96 -17.06
CA ALA A 167 7.11 -19.78 -16.59
C ALA A 167 6.30 -19.11 -15.45
N PRO A 168 4.95 -19.08 -15.49
CA PRO A 168 4.05 -19.75 -16.45
C PRO A 168 3.67 -18.93 -17.70
N SER A 169 4.26 -17.74 -17.88
CA SER A 169 4.15 -16.89 -19.07
C SER A 169 5.08 -17.37 -20.20
N SER A 170 5.22 -16.57 -21.27
CA SER A 170 6.18 -16.80 -22.35
C SER A 170 7.55 -16.16 -22.07
N TRP A 171 8.58 -16.58 -22.81
CA TRP A 171 9.92 -15.96 -22.80
C TRP A 171 10.05 -14.82 -23.84
N GLU A 172 8.94 -14.24 -24.32
CA GLU A 172 8.98 -13.09 -25.21
C GLU A 172 9.31 -11.82 -24.43
N ILE A 173 10.33 -11.07 -24.86
CA ILE A 173 10.84 -9.87 -24.17
C ILE A 173 9.81 -8.73 -24.06
N THR A 174 8.72 -8.80 -24.83
CA THR A 174 7.59 -7.87 -24.84
C THR A 174 6.30 -8.43 -24.24
N ASP A 175 6.34 -9.57 -23.55
CA ASP A 175 5.17 -10.14 -22.88
C ASP A 175 4.78 -9.29 -21.66
N THR A 176 3.49 -8.96 -21.55
CA THR A 176 2.91 -8.14 -20.48
C THR A 176 1.80 -8.86 -19.72
N SER A 177 1.61 -10.16 -19.98
CA SER A 177 0.49 -10.95 -19.44
C SER A 177 0.54 -11.20 -17.94
N LEU A 178 1.74 -11.26 -17.35
CA LEU A 178 1.97 -11.31 -15.91
C LEU A 178 2.57 -9.99 -15.41
N SER A 179 1.74 -8.97 -15.26
CA SER A 179 2.15 -7.69 -14.67
C SER A 179 2.31 -7.78 -13.14
N PHE A 180 3.26 -7.04 -12.60
CA PHE A 180 3.37 -6.82 -11.16
C PHE A 180 2.33 -5.79 -10.70
N SER A 181 1.70 -6.06 -9.57
CA SER A 181 0.81 -5.14 -8.85
C SER A 181 1.60 -4.15 -7.99
N HIS A 182 1.08 -2.93 -7.89
CA HIS A 182 1.65 -1.79 -7.16
C HIS A 182 0.54 -1.05 -6.39
N SER A 183 0.88 -0.20 -5.42
CA SER A 183 -0.12 0.54 -4.62
C SER A 183 -0.76 1.73 -5.34
N GLY A 184 -0.26 2.12 -6.52
CA GLY A 184 -0.72 3.29 -7.28
C GLY A 184 -0.27 4.63 -6.70
N LYS A 185 0.64 4.62 -5.72
CA LYS A 185 1.40 5.80 -5.27
C LYS A 185 2.49 6.13 -6.28
N ASN A 186 3.22 7.22 -6.06
CA ASN A 186 4.46 7.45 -6.81
C ASN A 186 5.49 6.35 -6.48
N VAL A 187 6.19 5.85 -7.50
CA VAL A 187 7.15 4.73 -7.39
C VAL A 187 8.37 5.03 -6.51
N TYR A 188 8.63 6.29 -6.15
CA TYR A 188 9.69 6.69 -5.19
C TYR A 188 9.20 6.84 -3.74
N ASP A 189 7.87 6.91 -3.55
CA ASP A 189 7.21 6.89 -2.24
C ASP A 189 6.86 5.45 -1.82
N ASP A 190 6.55 4.61 -2.80
CA ASP A 190 6.39 3.16 -2.65
C ASP A 190 7.12 2.46 -3.80
N PRO A 191 8.35 1.95 -3.59
CA PRO A 191 9.12 1.28 -4.64
C PRO A 191 8.84 -0.23 -4.74
N VAL A 192 7.78 -0.73 -4.06
CA VAL A 192 7.53 -2.16 -3.91
C VAL A 192 6.46 -2.67 -4.88
N PHE A 193 6.82 -3.65 -5.70
CA PHE A 193 5.96 -4.28 -6.68
C PHE A 193 5.84 -5.79 -6.39
N THR A 194 4.68 -6.40 -6.62
CA THR A 194 4.44 -7.83 -6.37
C THR A 194 3.77 -8.55 -7.54
N CYS A 195 4.28 -9.71 -7.94
CA CYS A 195 3.64 -10.60 -8.89
C CYS A 195 3.40 -11.96 -8.23
N THR A 196 2.17 -12.48 -8.27
CA THR A 196 1.86 -13.81 -7.72
C THR A 196 1.20 -14.66 -8.79
N PHE A 197 1.74 -15.86 -9.04
CA PHE A 197 1.34 -16.71 -10.16
C PHE A 197 1.31 -18.19 -9.76
N PRO A 198 0.44 -19.00 -10.38
CA PRO A 198 0.34 -20.43 -10.09
C PRO A 198 1.56 -21.20 -10.62
N VAL A 199 1.90 -22.30 -9.94
CA VAL A 199 3.01 -23.18 -10.32
C VAL A 199 2.64 -24.65 -10.17
N GLU A 200 3.23 -25.46 -11.04
CA GLU A 200 3.25 -26.93 -10.93
C GLU A 200 4.62 -27.39 -10.41
N ASP A 201 4.74 -28.67 -10.05
CA ASP A 201 6.01 -29.25 -9.59
C ASP A 201 7.05 -29.27 -10.72
N GLY A 202 8.29 -28.87 -10.43
CA GLY A 202 9.39 -28.76 -11.39
C GLY A 202 10.28 -27.53 -11.19
N GLU A 203 11.16 -27.26 -12.16
CA GLU A 203 11.97 -26.04 -12.19
C GLU A 203 11.19 -24.88 -12.84
N ILE A 204 10.81 -23.89 -12.04
CA ILE A 204 10.19 -22.65 -12.51
C ILE A 204 11.30 -21.63 -12.81
N TRP A 205 11.43 -21.24 -14.07
CA TRP A 205 12.44 -20.28 -14.54
C TRP A 205 11.77 -19.01 -15.04
N PHE A 206 12.26 -17.84 -14.62
CA PHE A 206 11.70 -16.54 -15.01
C PHE A 206 12.75 -15.40 -15.05
N ALA A 207 12.35 -14.29 -15.65
CA ALA A 207 13.04 -13.00 -15.65
C ALA A 207 12.01 -11.87 -15.48
N ILE A 208 12.48 -10.63 -15.30
CA ILE A 208 11.61 -9.46 -15.10
C ILE A 208 11.91 -8.42 -16.18
N THR A 209 10.87 -7.89 -16.81
CA THR A 209 10.95 -6.76 -17.75
C THR A 209 10.21 -5.54 -17.18
N ASP A 210 10.44 -4.39 -17.79
CA ASP A 210 9.86 -3.11 -17.38
C ASP A 210 9.61 -2.20 -18.59
N ASP A 211 9.02 -1.03 -18.39
CA ASP A 211 8.72 -0.07 -19.46
C ASP A 211 9.93 0.22 -20.37
N ILE A 212 11.14 0.34 -19.80
CA ILE A 212 12.39 0.54 -20.56
C ILE A 212 12.72 -0.68 -21.41
N THR A 213 12.62 -1.89 -20.85
CA THR A 213 12.83 -3.15 -21.58
C THR A 213 11.85 -3.29 -22.74
N LEU A 214 10.58 -2.92 -22.55
CA LEU A 214 9.55 -2.94 -23.59
C LEU A 214 9.83 -1.91 -24.70
N GLU A 215 10.30 -0.70 -24.35
CA GLU A 215 10.65 0.33 -25.32
C GLU A 215 11.84 -0.07 -26.20
N LYS A 216 12.86 -0.71 -25.62
CA LYS A 216 14.05 -1.16 -26.36
C LYS A 216 13.86 -2.51 -27.06
N ALA A 217 12.97 -3.36 -26.55
CA ALA A 217 12.77 -4.75 -26.96
C ALA A 217 14.07 -5.57 -26.99
N ASP A 218 14.92 -5.37 -25.98
CA ASP A 218 16.31 -5.87 -25.93
C ASP A 218 16.61 -6.50 -24.56
N TRP A 219 17.25 -7.67 -24.59
CA TRP A 219 17.57 -8.48 -23.41
C TRP A 219 18.57 -7.81 -22.47
N ASP A 220 19.45 -6.95 -22.99
CA ASP A 220 20.40 -6.18 -22.18
C ASP A 220 19.69 -5.34 -21.10
N TYR A 221 18.44 -4.94 -21.35
CA TYR A 221 17.62 -4.15 -20.43
C TYR A 221 16.74 -4.99 -19.50
N ALA A 222 16.52 -6.28 -19.77
CA ALA A 222 15.79 -7.13 -18.83
C ALA A 222 16.52 -7.20 -17.48
N PHE A 223 15.77 -7.42 -16.40
CA PHE A 223 16.35 -7.69 -15.09
C PHE A 223 16.63 -9.18 -14.89
N GLY A 224 17.72 -9.47 -14.18
CA GLY A 224 18.10 -10.79 -13.68
C GLY A 224 18.56 -10.74 -12.22
N CYS A 225 18.63 -11.90 -11.57
CA CYS A 225 19.23 -12.06 -10.26
C CYS A 225 20.74 -11.79 -10.31
N ALA A 226 21.25 -11.00 -9.37
CA ALA A 226 22.65 -10.60 -9.30
C ALA A 226 23.58 -11.76 -8.89
N GLU A 227 23.02 -12.83 -8.36
CA GLU A 227 23.70 -14.04 -7.93
C GLU A 227 24.13 -14.95 -9.11
N GLY A 228 23.60 -14.70 -10.32
CA GLY A 228 23.88 -15.46 -11.54
C GLY A 228 22.79 -16.48 -11.91
N ASN A 229 22.81 -16.94 -13.16
CA ASN A 229 21.70 -17.69 -13.77
C ASN A 229 21.31 -18.97 -12.99
N GLY A 230 20.14 -18.94 -12.36
CA GLY A 230 19.59 -20.02 -11.53
C GLY A 230 20.27 -20.22 -10.18
N ALA A 231 21.09 -19.25 -9.73
CA ALA A 231 21.83 -19.26 -8.47
C ALA A 231 21.22 -18.36 -7.37
N ASN A 232 20.02 -17.81 -7.63
CA ASN A 232 19.27 -16.98 -6.70
C ASN A 232 18.92 -17.71 -5.39
N GLY A 233 18.88 -16.94 -4.29
CA GLY A 233 18.17 -17.34 -3.07
C GLY A 233 16.65 -17.14 -3.18
N MET A 234 15.96 -17.23 -2.04
CA MET A 234 14.59 -16.72 -1.88
C MET A 234 14.56 -15.21 -1.58
N GLU A 235 15.72 -14.59 -1.39
CA GLU A 235 15.94 -13.15 -1.31
C GLU A 235 17.29 -12.84 -1.98
N GLY A 236 17.47 -11.61 -2.44
CA GLY A 236 18.71 -11.21 -3.12
C GLY A 236 18.64 -9.83 -3.78
N LYS A 237 19.55 -9.58 -4.72
CA LYS A 237 19.61 -8.34 -5.51
C LYS A 237 19.35 -8.61 -6.98
N LEU A 238 18.82 -7.62 -7.70
CA LEU A 238 18.63 -7.68 -9.16
C LEU A 238 19.45 -6.61 -9.86
N LYS A 239 19.75 -6.85 -11.15
CA LYS A 239 20.46 -5.92 -12.04
C LYS A 239 19.92 -6.02 -13.45
N ARG A 240 20.22 -5.03 -14.31
CA ARG A 240 20.04 -5.19 -15.76
C ARG A 240 20.98 -6.30 -16.26
N ARG A 241 20.56 -7.12 -17.23
CA ARG A 241 21.39 -8.20 -17.77
C ARG A 241 22.69 -7.69 -18.41
N SER A 242 22.71 -6.46 -18.93
CA SER A 242 23.92 -5.78 -19.39
C SER A 242 24.99 -5.58 -18.32
N GLU A 243 24.64 -5.69 -17.03
CA GLU A 243 25.57 -5.61 -15.88
C GLU A 243 25.96 -6.99 -15.32
N LEU A 244 25.43 -8.08 -15.90
CA LEU A 244 25.67 -9.46 -15.48
C LEU A 244 26.70 -10.14 -16.38
N THR A 245 27.21 -11.28 -15.91
CA THR A 245 28.14 -12.14 -16.68
C THR A 245 27.45 -13.31 -17.38
N ASP A 246 26.15 -13.50 -17.15
CA ASP A 246 25.28 -14.49 -17.76
C ASP A 246 23.82 -13.98 -17.79
N ASP A 247 22.87 -14.83 -18.18
CA ASP A 247 21.45 -14.47 -18.31
C ASP A 247 20.80 -14.00 -17.00
N GLY A 248 21.32 -14.37 -15.81
CA GLY A 248 20.72 -14.01 -14.53
C GLY A 248 19.25 -14.41 -14.35
N SER A 249 18.76 -15.45 -15.02
CA SER A 249 17.35 -15.86 -14.84
C SER A 249 17.17 -16.47 -13.45
N TRP A 250 16.07 -16.15 -12.78
CA TRP A 250 15.72 -16.83 -11.53
C TRP A 250 15.30 -18.27 -11.80
N LYS A 251 15.64 -19.16 -10.88
CA LYS A 251 15.08 -20.50 -10.76
C LYS A 251 14.45 -20.71 -9.38
N VAL A 252 13.27 -21.32 -9.35
CA VAL A 252 12.66 -21.87 -8.15
C VAL A 252 12.26 -23.32 -8.43
N MET A 253 12.81 -24.27 -7.68
CA MET A 253 12.37 -25.67 -7.73
C MET A 253 11.12 -25.84 -6.86
N VAL A 254 10.05 -26.41 -7.38
CA VAL A 254 8.81 -26.74 -6.65
C VAL A 254 8.65 -28.26 -6.59
N ASP A 255 8.39 -28.82 -5.40
CA ASP A 255 8.28 -30.27 -5.18
C ASP A 255 7.16 -30.57 -4.17
N GLY A 256 5.91 -30.31 -4.57
CA GLY A 256 4.72 -30.39 -3.72
C GLY A 256 4.59 -29.32 -2.64
N ASP A 257 5.62 -28.47 -2.49
CA ASP A 257 5.74 -27.48 -1.41
C ASP A 257 5.23 -26.08 -1.76
N ALA A 258 4.74 -25.87 -2.98
CA ALA A 258 4.07 -24.65 -3.42
C ALA A 258 2.94 -24.96 -4.43
N LYS A 259 1.94 -24.08 -4.49
CA LYS A 259 0.99 -23.97 -5.60
C LYS A 259 0.96 -22.59 -6.24
N PHE A 260 1.50 -21.58 -5.55
CA PHE A 260 1.81 -20.27 -6.11
C PHE A 260 3.23 -19.87 -5.72
N ILE A 261 3.87 -19.06 -6.57
CA ILE A 261 5.03 -18.27 -6.19
C ILE A 261 4.59 -16.81 -6.18
N LYS A 262 4.97 -16.09 -5.12
CA LYS A 262 4.90 -14.64 -5.06
C LYS A 262 6.32 -14.07 -5.14
N VAL A 263 6.57 -13.22 -6.13
CA VAL A 263 7.81 -12.45 -6.28
C VAL A 263 7.51 -11.02 -5.86
N THR A 264 8.33 -10.47 -4.98
CA THR A 264 8.32 -9.07 -4.58
C THR A 264 9.63 -8.43 -5.03
N ILE A 265 9.58 -7.24 -5.62
CA ILE A 265 10.76 -6.43 -5.95
C ILE A 265 10.66 -5.06 -5.29
N ASN A 266 11.77 -4.55 -4.77
CA ASN A 266 11.92 -3.18 -4.28
C ASN A 266 12.95 -2.47 -5.18
N MET A 267 12.47 -1.53 -5.98
CA MET A 267 13.25 -0.88 -7.03
C MET A 267 14.06 0.33 -6.54
N MET A 268 13.84 0.79 -5.30
CA MET A 268 14.73 1.75 -4.63
C MET A 268 16.03 1.06 -4.18
N GLU A 269 15.96 -0.22 -3.84
CA GLU A 269 17.10 -1.01 -3.34
C GLU A 269 17.69 -1.97 -4.38
N TYR A 270 17.02 -2.13 -5.53
CA TYR A 270 17.17 -3.25 -6.45
C TYR A 270 17.26 -4.61 -5.71
N SER A 271 16.33 -4.86 -4.76
CA SER A 271 16.19 -6.13 -4.04
C SER A 271 14.96 -6.92 -4.48
N TYR A 272 15.02 -8.24 -4.35
CA TYR A 272 13.87 -9.12 -4.55
C TYR A 272 13.67 -10.06 -3.35
N SER A 273 12.44 -10.55 -3.19
CA SER A 273 12.11 -11.73 -2.40
C SER A 273 11.13 -12.65 -3.14
N ILE A 274 11.16 -13.94 -2.79
CA ILE A 274 10.38 -15.01 -3.40
C ILE A 274 9.75 -15.82 -2.27
N GLU A 275 8.41 -15.86 -2.25
CA GLU A 275 7.63 -16.64 -1.31
C GLU A 275 6.98 -17.82 -2.04
N LYS A 276 7.26 -19.04 -1.57
CA LYS A 276 6.48 -20.22 -1.93
C LYS A 276 5.20 -20.23 -1.12
N LEU A 277 4.05 -20.22 -1.80
CA LEU A 277 2.75 -20.23 -1.18
C LEU A 277 2.09 -21.60 -1.36
N ASN A 278 1.82 -22.26 -0.24
CA ASN A 278 1.03 -23.48 -0.16
C ASN A 278 -0.08 -23.26 0.85
N PHE A 279 -1.30 -23.68 0.52
CA PHE A 279 -2.51 -23.31 1.23
C PHE A 279 -3.16 -24.56 1.83
N ALA A 280 -3.60 -24.50 3.08
CA ALA A 280 -4.31 -25.61 3.73
C ALA A 280 -5.63 -25.93 3.01
N GLU A 281 -6.16 -27.15 3.16
CA GLU A 281 -7.47 -27.52 2.59
C GLU A 281 -8.62 -26.70 3.20
N TYR A 282 -8.47 -26.22 4.45
CA TYR A 282 -9.48 -25.45 5.17
C TYR A 282 -8.90 -24.21 5.84
N ILE A 283 -9.71 -23.15 5.86
CA ILE A 283 -9.65 -22.06 6.83
C ILE A 283 -11.00 -21.99 7.56
N TYR A 284 -11.11 -21.17 8.59
CA TYR A 284 -12.31 -21.13 9.44
C TYR A 284 -12.87 -19.71 9.54
N GLU A 285 -14.19 -19.58 9.45
CA GLU A 285 -14.93 -18.41 9.91
C GLU A 285 -15.15 -18.52 11.42
N VAL A 286 -14.91 -17.43 12.16
CA VAL A 286 -15.19 -17.32 13.60
C VAL A 286 -15.76 -15.95 13.92
N GLY A 287 -16.87 -15.88 14.65
CA GLY A 287 -17.54 -14.62 14.89
C GLY A 287 -18.79 -14.67 15.76
N ASN A 288 -19.60 -13.62 15.67
CA ASN A 288 -20.80 -13.45 16.50
C ASN A 288 -21.88 -14.54 16.28
N ASN A 289 -21.92 -15.17 15.10
CA ASN A 289 -22.81 -16.28 14.74
C ASN A 289 -22.53 -17.57 15.54
N ASN A 290 -21.27 -17.86 15.85
CA ASN A 290 -20.82 -18.99 16.68
C ASN A 290 -20.32 -18.57 18.08
N GLY A 291 -20.55 -17.30 18.46
CA GLY A 291 -20.18 -16.77 19.77
C GLY A 291 -18.67 -16.69 20.01
N TRP A 292 -17.87 -16.55 18.95
CA TRP A 292 -16.41 -16.63 18.97
C TRP A 292 -15.88 -17.97 19.48
N GLY A 293 -16.63 -19.05 19.21
CA GLY A 293 -16.33 -20.41 19.63
C GLY A 293 -15.63 -21.23 18.54
N THR A 294 -16.06 -22.49 18.38
CA THR A 294 -15.58 -23.36 17.30
C THR A 294 -15.94 -22.80 15.94
N GLY A 295 -14.93 -22.47 15.14
CA GLY A 295 -15.11 -21.94 13.79
C GLY A 295 -15.67 -22.94 12.77
N TYR A 296 -16.30 -22.39 11.73
CA TYR A 296 -16.86 -23.14 10.61
C TYR A 296 -15.92 -23.13 9.42
N ALA A 297 -15.69 -24.29 8.81
CA ALA A 297 -14.73 -24.45 7.75
C ALA A 297 -15.21 -23.83 6.43
N LEU A 298 -14.30 -23.11 5.76
CA LEU A 298 -14.35 -22.82 4.34
C LEU A 298 -13.38 -23.77 3.65
N GLN A 299 -13.85 -24.44 2.60
CA GLN A 299 -13.07 -25.45 1.88
C GLN A 299 -12.34 -24.83 0.70
N GLY A 300 -11.03 -25.10 0.61
CA GLY A 300 -10.17 -24.75 -0.52
C GLY A 300 -9.73 -26.02 -1.26
N PRO A 301 -10.64 -26.67 -2.03
CA PRO A 301 -10.44 -28.04 -2.54
C PRO A 301 -9.27 -28.17 -3.53
N ASN A 302 -8.79 -27.06 -4.07
CA ASN A 302 -7.69 -27.00 -5.04
C ASN A 302 -6.35 -26.55 -4.41
N PHE A 303 -6.28 -26.36 -3.08
CA PHE A 303 -5.07 -25.92 -2.36
C PHE A 303 -4.45 -24.63 -2.94
N ASN A 304 -5.29 -23.77 -3.54
CA ASN A 304 -4.90 -22.63 -4.37
C ASN A 304 -5.19 -21.27 -3.71
N GLY A 305 -5.37 -21.26 -2.38
CA GLY A 305 -5.67 -20.06 -1.60
C GLY A 305 -7.08 -19.50 -1.80
N LYS A 306 -7.92 -20.11 -2.65
CA LYS A 306 -9.35 -19.81 -2.75
C LYS A 306 -10.15 -20.77 -1.88
N TYR A 307 -11.00 -20.21 -1.02
CA TYR A 307 -11.81 -20.94 -0.05
C TYR A 307 -13.28 -20.55 -0.17
N TYR A 308 -14.15 -21.55 0.01
CA TYR A 308 -15.59 -21.42 -0.20
C TYR A 308 -16.35 -21.95 1.02
N GLY A 309 -17.37 -21.23 1.45
CA GLY A 309 -18.29 -21.67 2.51
C GLY A 309 -19.67 -21.05 2.33
N ALA A 310 -20.69 -21.64 2.93
CA ALA A 310 -22.04 -21.10 2.91
C ALA A 310 -22.70 -21.30 4.28
N MET A 311 -22.98 -20.21 4.99
CA MET A 311 -23.36 -20.24 6.41
C MET A 311 -24.18 -19.00 6.79
N TYR A 312 -24.85 -19.06 7.95
CA TYR A 312 -25.48 -17.92 8.58
C TYR A 312 -24.40 -17.04 9.25
N LEU A 313 -24.29 -15.79 8.80
CA LEU A 313 -23.40 -14.79 9.37
C LEU A 313 -24.19 -13.81 10.25
N VAL A 314 -23.54 -13.37 11.32
CA VAL A 314 -23.94 -12.24 12.15
C VAL A 314 -22.80 -11.22 12.08
N SER A 315 -23.12 -9.94 11.91
CA SER A 315 -22.10 -8.90 11.73
C SER A 315 -21.06 -8.89 12.86
N GLY A 316 -19.77 -8.97 12.52
CA GLY A 316 -18.66 -9.12 13.46
C GLY A 316 -18.07 -10.53 13.48
N PHE A 317 -17.20 -10.83 12.52
CA PHE A 317 -16.48 -12.11 12.39
C PHE A 317 -15.07 -11.95 11.77
N LYS A 318 -14.31 -13.03 11.65
CA LYS A 318 -12.99 -13.10 10.97
C LYS A 318 -12.80 -14.43 10.25
N PHE A 319 -11.84 -14.47 9.32
CA PHE A 319 -11.31 -15.72 8.77
C PHE A 319 -9.98 -16.09 9.43
N ARG A 320 -9.72 -17.38 9.58
CA ARG A 320 -8.71 -17.92 10.50
C ARG A 320 -8.00 -19.15 9.91
N SER A 321 -6.68 -19.23 10.00
CA SER A 321 -5.93 -20.45 9.60
C SER A 321 -6.18 -21.62 10.56
N ASN A 322 -6.45 -21.30 11.81
CA ASN A 322 -6.83 -22.21 12.89
C ASN A 322 -7.63 -21.43 13.95
N VAL A 323 -8.43 -22.16 14.73
CA VAL A 323 -9.34 -21.63 15.75
C VAL A 323 -8.71 -21.50 17.15
N ASP A 324 -7.55 -22.12 17.37
CA ASP A 324 -6.96 -22.30 18.71
C ASP A 324 -5.92 -21.24 19.12
N ASN A 325 -5.20 -20.62 18.16
CA ASN A 325 -4.19 -19.61 18.45
C ASN A 325 -4.48 -18.27 17.75
N TRP A 326 -5.01 -17.30 18.50
CA TRP A 326 -5.37 -15.99 17.96
C TRP A 326 -4.16 -15.07 17.68
N ASP A 327 -3.03 -15.31 18.33
CA ASP A 327 -1.83 -14.47 18.24
C ASP A 327 -0.97 -14.82 17.01
N GLY A 328 -0.72 -13.82 16.17
CA GLY A 328 0.16 -13.93 15.00
C GLY A 328 -0.57 -14.03 13.65
N SER A 329 0.09 -14.68 12.69
CA SER A 329 -0.39 -14.82 11.32
C SER A 329 -1.46 -15.92 11.16
N GLY A 330 -2.29 -15.78 10.12
CA GLY A 330 -3.51 -16.56 9.97
C GLY A 330 -4.72 -15.92 10.65
N ASN A 331 -4.68 -14.60 10.85
CA ASN A 331 -5.78 -13.80 11.38
C ASN A 331 -6.24 -12.79 10.32
N TRP A 332 -7.26 -13.16 9.56
CA TRP A 332 -7.72 -12.38 8.42
C TRP A 332 -9.00 -11.61 8.75
N GLY A 333 -8.89 -10.29 8.65
CA GLY A 333 -9.96 -9.36 8.92
C GLY A 333 -9.73 -8.04 8.18
N LEU A 334 -10.49 -7.01 8.53
CA LEU A 334 -10.39 -5.71 7.86
C LEU A 334 -9.10 -4.98 8.21
N ASN A 335 -8.66 -4.09 7.31
CA ASN A 335 -7.62 -3.12 7.60
C ASN A 335 -8.11 -1.99 8.54
N SER A 336 -7.22 -1.08 8.94
CA SER A 336 -7.55 0.06 9.81
C SER A 336 -8.62 1.02 9.26
N ASN A 337 -8.82 1.02 7.94
CA ASN A 337 -9.78 1.88 7.25
C ASN A 337 -11.17 1.24 7.16
N ASN A 338 -11.27 -0.08 7.41
CA ASN A 338 -12.43 -0.93 7.19
C ASN A 338 -12.85 -1.05 5.72
N ASP A 339 -11.88 -1.10 4.80
CA ASP A 339 -12.16 -1.26 3.37
C ASP A 339 -12.84 -2.62 3.08
N GLU A 340 -14.03 -2.60 2.48
CA GLU A 340 -14.83 -3.79 2.18
C GLU A 340 -14.16 -4.66 1.09
N GLY A 341 -14.31 -5.99 1.20
CA GLY A 341 -13.74 -6.95 0.26
C GLY A 341 -12.22 -7.15 0.35
N ILE A 342 -11.50 -6.38 1.18
CA ILE A 342 -10.05 -6.48 1.39
C ILE A 342 -9.76 -7.11 2.77
N LEU A 343 -8.75 -7.98 2.82
CA LEU A 343 -8.23 -8.62 4.03
C LEU A 343 -6.81 -8.12 4.35
N VAL A 344 -6.48 -8.09 5.64
CA VAL A 344 -5.09 -8.04 6.13
C VAL A 344 -4.80 -9.25 7.02
N ASN A 345 -3.56 -9.73 7.01
CA ASN A 345 -3.10 -10.85 7.83
C ASN A 345 -2.40 -10.31 9.09
N ASP A 346 -3.18 -9.93 10.09
CA ASP A 346 -2.67 -9.22 11.27
C ASP A 346 -3.44 -9.64 12.54
N GLY A 347 -2.75 -9.87 13.65
CA GLY A 347 -3.35 -10.11 14.97
C GLY A 347 -4.34 -9.01 15.39
N MET A 348 -4.07 -7.78 14.99
CA MET A 348 -4.84 -6.57 15.29
C MET A 348 -5.84 -6.18 14.19
N SER A 349 -6.07 -7.04 13.19
CA SER A 349 -7.07 -6.82 12.13
C SER A 349 -8.47 -6.49 12.67
N GLY A 350 -9.25 -5.72 11.94
CA GLY A 350 -10.64 -5.41 12.27
C GLY A 350 -11.58 -6.60 12.05
N ASN A 351 -12.75 -6.59 12.70
CA ASN A 351 -13.79 -7.58 12.45
C ASN A 351 -14.55 -7.25 11.16
N ILE A 352 -14.80 -8.27 10.34
CA ILE A 352 -15.63 -8.19 9.14
C ILE A 352 -17.09 -8.01 9.56
N SER A 353 -17.80 -7.14 8.85
CA SER A 353 -19.21 -6.80 9.09
C SER A 353 -20.05 -7.21 7.89
N VAL A 354 -21.35 -7.52 8.11
CA VAL A 354 -22.34 -7.69 7.04
C VAL A 354 -23.43 -6.62 7.12
N PRO A 355 -24.05 -6.21 5.99
CA PRO A 355 -25.14 -5.23 6.00
C PRO A 355 -26.39 -5.69 6.76
N ALA A 356 -26.62 -7.00 6.80
CA ALA A 356 -27.67 -7.66 7.56
C ALA A 356 -27.25 -9.08 7.94
N ASP A 357 -27.67 -9.55 9.12
CA ASP A 357 -27.50 -10.96 9.50
C ASP A 357 -28.33 -11.86 8.57
N GLY A 358 -27.79 -13.02 8.18
CA GLY A 358 -28.42 -13.87 7.17
C GLY A 358 -27.46 -14.91 6.59
N HIS A 359 -27.94 -15.69 5.61
CA HIS A 359 -27.09 -16.66 4.92
C HIS A 359 -26.31 -16.03 3.77
N TYR A 360 -25.00 -16.30 3.73
CA TYR A 360 -24.09 -15.83 2.68
C TYR A 360 -23.29 -16.99 2.11
N MET A 361 -23.12 -17.00 0.79
CA MET A 361 -21.99 -17.65 0.15
C MET A 361 -20.76 -16.77 0.42
N ILE A 362 -19.69 -17.39 0.87
CA ILE A 362 -18.44 -16.76 1.22
C ILE A 362 -17.37 -17.27 0.26
N GLU A 363 -16.68 -16.34 -0.39
CA GLU A 363 -15.48 -16.61 -1.16
C GLU A 363 -14.32 -15.84 -0.52
N VAL A 364 -13.26 -16.53 -0.13
CA VAL A 364 -12.03 -15.93 0.39
C VAL A 364 -10.87 -16.27 -0.53
N ASN A 365 -10.02 -15.29 -0.82
CA ASN A 365 -8.87 -15.44 -1.69
C ASN A 365 -7.62 -14.91 -0.98
N LEU A 366 -6.85 -15.83 -0.39
CA LEU A 366 -5.63 -15.52 0.36
C LEU A 366 -4.41 -15.24 -0.52
N VAL A 367 -4.49 -15.48 -1.84
CA VAL A 367 -3.45 -15.07 -2.80
C VAL A 367 -3.49 -13.56 -2.99
N TYR A 368 -4.69 -13.01 -3.18
CA TYR A 368 -4.92 -11.57 -3.41
C TYR A 368 -5.45 -10.83 -2.18
N MET A 369 -5.54 -11.49 -1.03
CA MET A 369 -6.03 -10.93 0.23
C MET A 369 -7.40 -10.25 0.10
N THR A 370 -8.35 -10.95 -0.52
CA THR A 370 -9.71 -10.45 -0.79
C THR A 370 -10.80 -11.43 -0.34
N TYR A 371 -12.04 -10.94 -0.21
CA TYR A 371 -13.21 -11.77 0.04
C TYR A 371 -14.48 -11.19 -0.61
N THR A 372 -15.48 -12.05 -0.84
CA THR A 372 -16.82 -11.70 -1.33
C THR A 372 -17.87 -12.37 -0.45
N LEU A 373 -18.95 -11.65 -0.14
CA LEU A 373 -20.11 -12.16 0.62
C LEU A 373 -21.38 -11.98 -0.23
N THR A 374 -21.93 -13.09 -0.74
CA THR A 374 -23.12 -13.07 -1.61
C THR A 374 -24.33 -13.63 -0.84
N PRO A 375 -25.32 -12.80 -0.47
CA PRO A 375 -26.46 -13.27 0.32
C PRO A 375 -27.36 -14.22 -0.48
N PHE A 376 -27.92 -15.24 0.17
CA PHE A 376 -28.94 -16.12 -0.40
C PHE A 376 -30.07 -16.42 0.59
N ALA A 377 -31.27 -16.67 0.08
CA ALA A 377 -32.45 -16.91 0.91
C ALA A 377 -32.87 -18.38 1.00
N GLN A 378 -32.55 -19.21 -0.01
CA GLN A 378 -33.00 -20.60 -0.07
C GLN A 378 -32.08 -21.49 -0.91
N LEU A 379 -31.79 -22.69 -0.41
CA LEU A 379 -31.17 -23.77 -1.17
C LEU A 379 -32.22 -24.79 -1.63
N GLY A 380 -31.90 -25.56 -2.66
CA GLY A 380 -32.73 -26.63 -3.19
C GLY A 380 -31.92 -27.84 -3.65
N ILE A 381 -32.59 -28.98 -3.71
CA ILE A 381 -32.11 -30.23 -4.31
C ILE A 381 -32.49 -30.22 -5.79
N ILE A 382 -31.54 -30.53 -6.68
CA ILE A 382 -31.80 -30.61 -8.12
C ILE A 382 -31.09 -31.83 -8.71
N GLY A 383 -31.68 -32.46 -9.73
CA GLY A 383 -31.07 -33.60 -10.42
C GLY A 383 -32.07 -34.68 -10.84
N ASP A 384 -31.65 -35.58 -11.73
CA ASP A 384 -32.51 -36.65 -12.25
C ASP A 384 -32.85 -37.76 -11.25
N GLY A 385 -32.29 -37.68 -10.04
CA GLY A 385 -32.65 -38.51 -8.89
C GLY A 385 -33.87 -38.04 -8.11
N GLN A 386 -34.44 -36.86 -8.38
CA GLN A 386 -35.61 -36.32 -7.68
C GLN A 386 -36.73 -35.86 -8.65
N PRO A 387 -38.01 -35.77 -8.21
CA PRO A 387 -39.12 -35.34 -9.07
C PRO A 387 -38.92 -33.93 -9.63
N GLY A 388 -38.93 -33.80 -10.96
CA GLY A 388 -38.63 -32.53 -11.65
C GLY A 388 -37.22 -32.45 -12.25
N GLY A 389 -36.36 -33.43 -11.96
CA GLY A 389 -35.11 -33.62 -12.69
C GLY A 389 -34.12 -32.45 -12.55
N TRP A 390 -33.51 -32.08 -13.67
CA TRP A 390 -32.65 -30.90 -13.79
C TRP A 390 -33.42 -29.60 -14.12
N ASP A 391 -34.75 -29.67 -14.23
CA ASP A 391 -35.60 -28.55 -14.64
C ASP A 391 -36.25 -27.81 -13.45
N SER A 392 -36.34 -28.44 -12.27
CA SER A 392 -36.97 -27.87 -11.07
C SER A 392 -36.25 -28.31 -9.79
N ASP A 393 -36.00 -27.33 -8.91
CA ASP A 393 -35.49 -27.58 -7.55
C ASP A 393 -36.60 -28.10 -6.62
N THR A 394 -36.25 -29.03 -5.71
CA THR A 394 -37.00 -29.29 -4.48
C THR A 394 -36.46 -28.38 -3.37
N PRO A 395 -37.21 -27.37 -2.88
CA PRO A 395 -36.67 -26.38 -1.95
C PRO A 395 -36.40 -26.94 -0.54
N LEU A 396 -35.31 -26.48 0.07
CA LEU A 396 -34.96 -26.73 1.46
C LEU A 396 -35.39 -25.55 2.34
N THR A 397 -35.58 -25.80 3.63
CA THR A 397 -35.80 -24.77 4.67
C THR A 397 -34.69 -24.90 5.71
N TYR A 398 -34.10 -23.79 6.15
CA TYR A 398 -33.08 -23.84 7.21
C TYR A 398 -33.73 -24.15 8.57
N ASP A 399 -33.16 -25.10 9.29
CA ASP A 399 -33.53 -25.51 10.64
C ASP A 399 -32.51 -24.91 11.62
N GLU A 400 -32.90 -23.84 12.32
CA GLU A 400 -32.00 -23.10 13.23
C GLU A 400 -31.52 -23.92 14.43
N VAL A 401 -32.26 -24.97 14.82
CA VAL A 401 -31.94 -25.83 15.96
C VAL A 401 -30.93 -26.90 15.54
N GLU A 402 -31.12 -27.50 14.38
CA GLU A 402 -30.22 -28.52 13.83
C GLU A 402 -29.05 -27.93 13.02
N LYS A 403 -29.06 -26.62 12.71
CA LYS A 403 -28.05 -25.91 11.90
C LYS A 403 -27.85 -26.56 10.52
N CYS A 404 -28.97 -26.86 9.85
CA CYS A 404 -28.97 -27.57 8.56
C CYS A 404 -30.08 -27.08 7.62
N TRP A 405 -29.88 -27.26 6.32
CA TRP A 405 -30.92 -27.08 5.31
C TRP A 405 -31.70 -28.38 5.11
N LYS A 406 -33.02 -28.34 5.30
CA LYS A 406 -33.86 -29.50 5.52
C LYS A 406 -35.07 -29.56 4.58
N ALA A 407 -35.39 -30.74 4.08
CA ALA A 407 -36.67 -31.05 3.44
C ALA A 407 -37.14 -32.45 3.88
N THR A 408 -38.45 -32.61 3.96
CA THR A 408 -39.13 -33.88 4.26
C THR A 408 -39.88 -34.38 3.03
N ASN A 409 -40.23 -35.66 2.97
CA ASN A 409 -40.93 -36.29 1.85
C ASN A 409 -40.20 -36.10 0.49
N VAL A 410 -38.86 -36.11 0.51
CA VAL A 410 -38.05 -36.06 -0.71
C VAL A 410 -37.96 -37.46 -1.31
N GLN A 411 -38.53 -37.64 -2.50
CA GLN A 411 -38.40 -38.89 -3.25
C GLN A 411 -37.05 -38.92 -3.96
N LEU A 412 -36.29 -40.00 -3.75
CA LEU A 412 -34.99 -40.24 -4.36
C LEU A 412 -34.98 -41.57 -5.11
N VAL A 413 -34.30 -41.62 -6.27
CA VAL A 413 -34.21 -42.79 -7.15
C VAL A 413 -32.76 -43.29 -7.26
N ALA A 414 -32.52 -44.57 -6.98
CA ALA A 414 -31.20 -45.19 -7.03
C ALA A 414 -30.59 -45.21 -8.43
N GLY A 415 -29.26 -45.06 -8.50
CA GLY A 415 -28.51 -45.02 -9.75
C GLY A 415 -28.68 -43.73 -10.56
N LYS A 416 -29.31 -42.72 -9.95
CA LYS A 416 -29.45 -41.35 -10.48
C LYS A 416 -28.58 -40.38 -9.70
N SER A 417 -28.68 -39.08 -9.98
CA SER A 417 -27.86 -38.09 -9.27
C SER A 417 -28.62 -36.83 -8.86
N ILE A 418 -28.10 -36.18 -7.82
CA ILE A 418 -28.57 -34.89 -7.29
C ILE A 418 -27.40 -33.94 -7.04
N LYS A 419 -27.70 -32.65 -6.87
CA LYS A 419 -26.82 -31.59 -6.37
C LYS A 419 -27.63 -30.67 -5.47
N PHE A 420 -26.93 -29.79 -4.75
CA PHE A 420 -27.54 -28.72 -3.97
C PHE A 420 -27.12 -27.38 -4.55
N ARG A 421 -28.06 -26.45 -4.71
CA ARG A 421 -27.79 -25.10 -5.22
C ARG A 421 -28.72 -24.06 -4.60
N THR A 422 -28.46 -22.78 -4.84
CA THR A 422 -29.45 -21.72 -4.61
C THR A 422 -30.64 -21.94 -5.54
N VAL A 423 -31.88 -21.88 -5.02
CA VAL A 423 -33.08 -22.19 -5.82
C VAL A 423 -33.13 -21.30 -7.08
N GLY A 424 -33.25 -21.93 -8.25
CA GLY A 424 -33.34 -21.25 -9.54
C GLY A 424 -32.03 -20.72 -10.15
N THR A 425 -30.86 -20.81 -9.50
CA THR A 425 -29.57 -20.35 -10.06
C THR A 425 -28.38 -21.22 -9.67
N TRP A 426 -27.37 -21.28 -10.54
CA TRP A 426 -26.08 -21.91 -10.28
C TRP A 426 -25.01 -20.92 -9.78
N ASP A 427 -25.31 -19.62 -9.80
CA ASP A 427 -24.29 -18.55 -9.72
C ASP A 427 -23.93 -18.13 -8.28
N VAL A 428 -24.61 -18.66 -7.26
CA VAL A 428 -24.43 -18.28 -5.85
C VAL A 428 -23.92 -19.45 -5.02
N VAL A 429 -24.77 -20.42 -4.69
CA VAL A 429 -24.34 -21.69 -4.09
C VAL A 429 -24.50 -22.81 -5.12
N ASN A 430 -23.44 -23.61 -5.30
CA ASN A 430 -23.41 -24.83 -6.09
C ASN A 430 -22.57 -25.86 -5.33
N ILE A 431 -23.16 -27.00 -4.97
CA ILE A 431 -22.52 -28.04 -4.17
C ILE A 431 -22.78 -29.40 -4.84
N GLY A 432 -21.69 -30.15 -5.05
CA GLY A 432 -21.67 -31.50 -5.58
C GLY A 432 -20.68 -32.37 -4.82
N GLY A 433 -20.26 -33.48 -5.42
CA GLY A 433 -19.27 -34.39 -4.83
C GLY A 433 -19.57 -35.85 -5.12
N SER A 434 -18.61 -36.73 -4.82
CA SER A 434 -18.71 -38.17 -5.11
C SER A 434 -19.52 -38.96 -4.08
N SER A 435 -19.80 -38.38 -2.90
CA SER A 435 -20.62 -39.00 -1.85
C SER A 435 -21.39 -37.96 -1.04
N LEU A 436 -22.44 -38.38 -0.33
CA LEU A 436 -23.17 -37.52 0.60
C LEU A 436 -22.36 -37.15 1.85
N SER A 437 -21.26 -37.86 2.14
CA SER A 437 -20.43 -37.67 3.35
C SER A 437 -19.28 -36.67 3.18
N ASN A 438 -18.95 -36.28 1.95
CA ASN A 438 -17.88 -35.34 1.64
C ASN A 438 -18.25 -34.56 0.38
N LEU A 439 -18.90 -33.41 0.58
CA LEU A 439 -19.34 -32.53 -0.50
C LEU A 439 -18.30 -31.44 -0.78
N THR A 440 -18.43 -30.82 -1.96
CA THR A 440 -17.50 -29.82 -2.45
C THR A 440 -18.22 -28.65 -3.09
N PHE A 441 -17.91 -27.44 -2.62
CA PHE A 441 -18.37 -26.19 -3.22
C PHE A 441 -17.82 -26.02 -4.64
N ASN A 442 -18.66 -25.49 -5.53
CA ASN A 442 -18.36 -25.26 -6.94
C ASN A 442 -17.92 -26.51 -7.74
N SER A 443 -18.17 -27.71 -7.20
CA SER A 443 -17.89 -28.97 -7.88
C SER A 443 -18.70 -29.10 -9.17
N GLN A 444 -18.08 -29.71 -10.19
CA GLN A 444 -18.75 -30.12 -11.42
C GLN A 444 -19.44 -31.49 -11.28
N ASP A 445 -19.07 -32.28 -10.28
CA ASP A 445 -19.61 -33.63 -10.07
C ASP A 445 -21.04 -33.59 -9.51
N ASN A 446 -21.85 -34.57 -9.94
CA ASN A 446 -23.15 -34.83 -9.36
C ASN A 446 -23.03 -35.88 -8.25
N ILE A 447 -23.83 -35.75 -7.21
CA ILE A 447 -23.87 -36.67 -6.07
C ILE A 447 -24.71 -37.89 -6.45
N PRO A 448 -24.16 -39.12 -6.42
CA PRO A 448 -24.93 -40.32 -6.73
C PRO A 448 -25.97 -40.62 -5.65
N VAL A 449 -27.16 -41.04 -6.08
CA VAL A 449 -28.21 -41.57 -5.21
C VAL A 449 -28.08 -43.09 -5.16
N GLU A 450 -27.81 -43.64 -3.98
CA GLU A 450 -27.55 -45.08 -3.81
C GLU A 450 -28.81 -45.92 -3.55
N LYS A 451 -29.89 -45.31 -3.06
CA LYS A 451 -31.09 -46.02 -2.59
C LYS A 451 -32.39 -45.32 -3.03
N ASP A 452 -33.34 -46.12 -3.51
CA ASP A 452 -34.73 -45.70 -3.75
C ASP A 452 -35.46 -45.44 -2.41
N GLY A 453 -36.25 -44.38 -2.33
CA GLY A 453 -37.12 -44.17 -1.18
C GLY A 453 -37.68 -42.76 -1.05
N THR A 454 -38.36 -42.53 0.07
CA THR A 454 -38.80 -41.21 0.53
C THR A 454 -38.00 -40.86 1.78
N PHE A 455 -37.41 -39.67 1.83
CA PHE A 455 -36.45 -39.30 2.86
C PHE A 455 -36.69 -37.89 3.41
N THR A 456 -36.40 -37.74 4.70
CA THR A 456 -35.95 -36.46 5.25
C THR A 456 -34.48 -36.27 4.86
N VAL A 457 -34.20 -35.20 4.13
CA VAL A 457 -32.86 -34.76 3.72
C VAL A 457 -32.43 -33.63 4.63
N LYS A 458 -31.20 -33.69 5.14
CA LYS A 458 -30.55 -32.60 5.89
C LYS A 458 -29.15 -32.35 5.35
N LEU A 459 -28.89 -31.13 4.88
CA LEU A 459 -27.60 -30.65 4.38
C LEU A 459 -26.94 -29.77 5.45
N TYR A 460 -25.77 -30.19 5.91
CA TYR A 460 -24.96 -29.50 6.92
C TYR A 460 -23.81 -28.77 6.24
N LEU A 461 -23.78 -27.45 6.34
CA LEU A 461 -22.75 -26.58 5.78
C LEU A 461 -21.88 -25.93 6.87
N GLU A 462 -22.44 -25.72 8.05
CA GLU A 462 -21.80 -25.17 9.24
C GLU A 462 -21.06 -26.29 10.00
N THR A 463 -19.95 -26.76 9.44
CA THR A 463 -19.14 -27.89 9.96
C THR A 463 -17.68 -27.48 10.19
N GLN A 464 -16.86 -28.34 10.81
CA GLN A 464 -15.41 -28.12 10.94
C GLN A 464 -14.58 -28.75 9.81
N GLY A 465 -15.21 -29.09 8.67
CA GLY A 465 -14.54 -29.70 7.52
C GLY A 465 -15.43 -29.62 6.28
N ALA A 466 -15.47 -30.70 5.49
CA ALA A 466 -16.37 -30.75 4.34
C ALA A 466 -17.86 -30.65 4.75
N PRO A 467 -18.71 -30.03 3.91
CA PRO A 467 -20.17 -30.17 4.03
C PRO A 467 -20.62 -31.61 3.79
N TYR A 468 -21.75 -32.00 4.37
CA TYR A 468 -22.30 -33.36 4.23
C TYR A 468 -23.83 -33.38 4.32
N VAL A 469 -24.42 -34.50 3.95
CA VAL A 469 -25.87 -34.75 3.97
C VAL A 469 -26.19 -36.01 4.76
N THR A 470 -27.25 -35.95 5.56
CA THR A 470 -27.89 -37.15 6.12
C THR A 470 -29.24 -37.40 5.45
N LEU A 471 -29.52 -38.67 5.17
CA LEU A 471 -30.80 -39.15 4.68
C LEU A 471 -31.43 -40.01 5.77
N THR A 472 -32.66 -39.68 6.17
CA THR A 472 -33.47 -40.50 7.08
C THR A 472 -34.70 -40.96 6.33
N GLU A 473 -34.93 -42.27 6.23
CA GLU A 473 -36.10 -42.86 5.57
C GLU A 473 -37.38 -42.57 6.35
N GLU A 474 -38.47 -42.26 5.65
CA GLU A 474 -39.79 -41.86 6.21
C GLU A 474 -40.85 -42.97 6.19
#